data_AF-A0A3D5D6I2-F1
#
_entry.id   AF-A0A3D5D6I2-F1
#
_cell.length_a   1.000
_cell.length_b   1.000
_cell.length_c   1.000
_cell.angle_alpha   90.00
_cell.angle_beta   90.00
_cell.angle_gamma   90.00
#
_symmetry.space_group_name_H-M   'P 1'
#
loop_
_entity.id
_entity.type
_entity.pdbx_description
1 polymer ?
#
loop_
_entity_poly.entity_id
_entity_poly.type
_entity_poly.pdbx_seq_one_letter_code
_entity_poly.pdbx_strand_id
1 'polypeptide(L)' 'MLGNAEKVLQLLGLHYRVLLLSSGDMGFAAAKTYDIEVWAPGQGSYLEVSSVS' A
#
# COMPACT_ATOMS: atom_id res chain seq x y z
N MET A 1 -12.34 -0.09 0.42
CA MET A 1 -11.45 0.92 1.03
C MET A 1 -10.20 1.18 0.20
N LEU A 2 -9.58 0.16 -0.42
CA LEU A 2 -8.37 0.30 -1.24
C LEU A 2 -8.43 1.45 -2.26
N GLY A 3 -9.50 1.50 -3.07
CA GLY A 3 -9.66 2.55 -4.08
C GLY A 3 -9.73 3.98 -3.53
N ASN A 4 -10.09 4.19 -2.27
CA ASN A 4 -10.07 5.53 -1.65
C ASN A 4 -8.63 5.95 -1.34
N ALA A 5 -7.80 5.04 -0.83
CA ALA A 5 -6.40 5.31 -0.53
C ALA A 5 -5.59 5.53 -1.83
N GLU A 6 -5.84 4.71 -2.85
CA GLU A 6 -5.25 4.92 -4.19
C GLU A 6 -5.64 6.26 -4.80
N LYS A 7 -6.90 6.70 -4.62
CA LYS A 7 -7.39 7.98 -5.16
C LYS A 7 -6.55 9.16 -4.68
N VAL A 8 -6.15 9.17 -3.41
CA VAL A 8 -5.32 10.24 -2.83
C VAL A 8 -3.95 10.29 -3.52
N LEU A 9 -3.31 9.13 -3.70
CA LEU A 9 -2.01 9.03 -4.36
C LEU A 9 -2.07 9.43 -5.84
N GLN A 10 -3.14 9.04 -6.53
CA GLN A 10 -3.40 9.45 -7.92
C GLN A 10 -3.58 10.97 -8.04
N LEU A 11 -4.33 11.58 -7.12
CA LEU A 11 -4.52 13.05 -7.09
C LEU A 11 -3.22 13.79 -6.80
N LEU A 12 -2.34 13.22 -5.97
CA LEU A 12 -1.01 13.76 -5.69
C LEU A 12 0.01 13.46 -6.80
N GLY A 13 -0.34 12.61 -7.79
CA GLY A 13 0.55 12.22 -8.87
C GLY A 13 1.76 11.40 -8.41
N LEU A 14 1.65 10.69 -7.28
CA LEU A 14 2.74 9.92 -6.71
C LEU A 14 2.81 8.54 -7.36
N HIS A 15 4.03 8.08 -7.66
CA HIS A 15 4.25 6.71 -8.13
C HIS A 15 4.11 5.74 -6.96
N TYR A 16 3.20 4.78 -7.07
CA TYR A 16 2.92 3.81 -6.02
C TYR A 16 2.71 2.41 -6.60
N ARG A 17 2.80 1.40 -5.73
CA ARG A 17 2.42 0.02 -6.03
C ARG A 17 1.49 -0.52 -4.95
N VAL A 18 0.69 -1.51 -5.32
CA VAL A 18 -0.18 -2.23 -4.39
C VAL A 18 0.31 -3.68 -4.29
N LEU A 19 0.57 -4.13 -3.07
CA LEU A 19 0.99 -5.48 -2.74
C LEU A 19 -0.16 -6.20 -2.06
N LEU A 20 -0.37 -7.46 -2.43
CA LEU A 20 -1.25 -8.35 -1.67
C LEU A 20 -0.40 -9.10 -0.67
N LEU A 21 -0.69 -8.96 0.63
CA LEU A 21 0.06 -9.65 1.67
C LEU A 21 -0.14 -11.16 1.59
N SER A 22 0.95 -11.90 1.84
CA SER A 22 0.90 -13.35 1.98
C SER A 22 0.16 -13.71 3.27
N SER A 23 -0.43 -14.91 3.34
CA SER A 23 -1.22 -15.31 4.51
C SER A 23 -0.45 -15.35 5.83
N GLY A 24 0.89 -15.42 5.79
CA GLY A 24 1.75 -15.39 6.97
C GLY A 24 2.06 -13.98 7.49
N ASP A 25 1.76 -12.94 6.71
CA ASP A 25 2.04 -11.53 7.01
C ASP A 25 0.75 -10.73 7.25
N MET A 26 -0.41 -11.39 7.23
CA MET A 26 -1.69 -10.78 7.52
C MET A 26 -1.88 -10.63 9.03
N GLY A 27 -2.44 -9.49 9.46
CA GLY A 27 -2.85 -9.28 10.85
C GLY A 27 -3.87 -10.33 11.29
N PHE A 28 -3.86 -10.69 12.58
CA PHE A 28 -4.61 -11.83 13.16
C PHE A 28 -6.10 -11.91 12.77
N ALA A 29 -6.75 -10.77 12.52
CA ALA A 29 -8.18 -10.70 12.17
C ALA A 29 -8.45 -10.42 10.67
N ALA A 30 -7.42 -10.26 9.84
CA ALA A 30 -7.57 -9.88 8.44
C ALA A 30 -7.74 -11.11 7.54
N ALA A 31 -8.79 -11.11 6.71
CA ALA A 31 -9.01 -12.16 5.72
C ALA A 31 -8.19 -11.91 4.43
N LYS A 32 -7.89 -10.65 4.13
CA LYS A 32 -7.11 -10.22 2.97
C LYS A 32 -6.58 -8.81 3.16
N THR A 33 -5.26 -8.63 3.14
CA THR A 33 -4.65 -7.31 3.32
C THR A 33 -3.91 -6.86 2.07
N TYR A 34 -4.07 -5.58 1.73
CA TYR A 34 -3.35 -4.92 0.66
C TYR A 34 -2.50 -3.79 1.23
N ASP A 35 -1.21 -3.80 0.91
CA ASP A 35 -0.30 -2.70 1.25
C ASP A 35 -0.10 -1.81 0.05
N ILE A 36 -0.22 -0.51 0.30
CA ILE A 36 0.10 0.52 -0.68
C ILE A 36 1.45 1.11 -0.29
N GLU A 37 2.39 1.04 -1.22
CA GLU A 37 3.72 1.60 -1.05
C GLU A 37 4.01 2.67 -2.10
N VAL A 38 4.60 3.78 -1.67
CA VAL A 38 4.95 4.92 -2.52
C VAL A 38 6.45 4.90 -2.81
N TRP A 39 6.83 5.25 -4.03
CA TRP A 39 8.24 5.37 -4.42
C TRP A 39 8.90 6.57 -3.73
N ALA A 40 9.94 6.31 -2.95
CA ALA A 40 10.74 7.31 -2.27
C ALA A 40 12.10 7.49 -2.98
N PRO A 41 12.25 8.51 -3.86
CA PRO A 41 13.48 8.69 -4.64
C PRO A 41 14.69 8.98 -3.76
N GLY A 42 14.52 9.56 -2.56
CA GLY A 42 15.60 9.79 -1.61
C GLY A 42 16.17 8.51 -0.97
N GLN A 43 15.37 7.44 -0.91
CA GLN A 43 15.78 6.13 -0.37
C GLN A 43 16.08 5.12 -1.48
N GLY A 44 15.60 5.37 -2.71
CA GLY A 44 15.73 4.44 -3.83
C GLY A 44 14.85 3.19 -3.68
N SER A 45 13.78 3.26 -2.90
CA SER A 45 12.90 2.13 -2.59
C SER A 45 11.44 2.56 -2.50
N TYR A 46 10.54 1.58 -2.49
CA TYR A 46 9.15 1.80 -2.10
C TYR A 46 9.05 1.77 -0.57
N LEU A 47 8.23 2.66 -0.01
CA LEU A 47 7.95 2.74 1.42
C LEU A 47 6.45 2.55 1.64
N GLU A 48 6.09 1.72 2.61
CA GLU A 48 4.70 1.51 3.00
C GLU A 48 4.07 2.82 3.53
N VAL A 49 2.90 3.15 3.00
CA VAL A 49 2.15 4.34 3.43
C VAL A 49 0.75 4.01 3.94
N SER A 50 0.20 2.84 3.60
CA SER A 50 -1.12 2.41 4.05
C SER A 50 -1.31 0.90 3.87
N SER A 51 -1.89 0.27 4.88
CA SER A 51 -2.35 -1.13 4.84
C SER A 51 -3.88 -1.15 4.89
N VAL A 52 -4.52 -1.92 4.00
CA VAL A 52 -5.99 -2.05 3.91
C VAL A 52 -6.38 -3.52 4.06
N SER A 53 -7.05 -3.84 5.18
CA SER A 53 -7.55 -5.17 5.53
C SER A 53 -9.06 -5.35 5.37
#